data_AF-A0A351H693-F1
#
_entry.id   AF-A0A351H693-F1
#
_cell.length_a   1.000
_cell.length_b   1.000
_cell.length_c   1.000
_cell.angle_alpha   90.00
_cell.angle_beta   90.00
_cell.angle_gamma   90.00
#
_symmetry.space_group_name_H-M   'P 1'
#
loop_
_entity.id
_entity.type
_entity.pdbx_description
1 polymer ?
#
loop_
_entity_poly.entity_id
_entity_poly.type
_entity_poly.pdbx_seq_one_letter_code
_entity_poly.pdbx_strand_id
1 'polypeptide(L)'
;MEINEQNNSDNEAKAILCNQRKLRILNIIYVRLFIVLLFAFFVLSLIIPLRPKYSESEKRELAKFPKFTISAFFSGKYFSGINEWYSDTFPLRDTFTNLNARLTGLYGKTKVQIHGTVEKGDDIPEASNTASGEDSSAASSAESNSSEPPQSSETPSADTPSKPAEQPAQTTQTLGALLINGDTAYEYYNFVRSTADSYTAAINRAAQLLSDKAAVYDMIVPTSMGITAPEDVVKGINTSDQNKAIN
;
A
#
# COMPACT_ATOMS: atom_id res chain seq x y z
N MET A 1 71.80 -15.58 -29.34
CA MET A 1 70.34 -15.76 -29.52
C MET A 1 69.65 -15.70 -28.16
N GLU A 2 70.13 -16.44 -27.17
CA GLU A 2 69.60 -16.50 -25.79
C GLU A 2 69.45 -15.14 -25.07
N ILE A 3 70.39 -14.21 -25.24
CA ILE A 3 70.33 -12.88 -24.59
C ILE A 3 69.11 -12.07 -25.04
N ASN A 4 68.66 -12.24 -26.28
CA ASN A 4 67.54 -11.46 -26.82
C ASN A 4 66.18 -12.03 -26.37
N GLU A 5 66.13 -13.33 -26.12
CA GLU A 5 64.93 -14.06 -25.67
C GLU A 5 64.67 -13.79 -24.17
N GLN A 6 65.73 -13.78 -23.36
CA GLN A 6 65.68 -13.41 -21.94
C GLN A 6 65.23 -11.96 -21.74
N ASN A 7 65.72 -11.04 -22.58
CA ASN A 7 65.29 -9.63 -22.54
C ASN A 7 63.82 -9.45 -22.90
N ASN A 8 63.27 -10.27 -23.81
CA ASN A 8 61.86 -10.21 -24.18
C ASN A 8 60.96 -10.74 -23.04
N SER A 9 61.32 -11.87 -22.41
CA SER A 9 60.56 -12.42 -21.28
C SER A 9 60.54 -11.48 -20.07
N ASP A 10 61.66 -10.83 -19.78
CA ASP A 10 61.77 -9.87 -18.67
C ASP A 10 60.94 -8.61 -18.91
N ASN A 11 60.83 -8.16 -20.17
CA ASN A 11 60.00 -7.02 -20.54
C ASN A 11 58.50 -7.34 -20.47
N GLU A 12 58.09 -8.54 -20.90
CA GLU A 12 56.70 -9.02 -20.78
C GLU A 12 56.29 -9.19 -19.30
N ALA A 13 57.16 -9.79 -18.48
CA ALA A 13 56.93 -9.91 -17.03
C ALA A 13 56.78 -8.54 -16.35
N LYS A 14 57.64 -7.57 -16.70
CA LYS A 14 57.53 -6.18 -16.21
C LYS A 14 56.23 -5.50 -16.68
N ALA A 15 55.78 -5.74 -17.90
CA ALA A 15 54.53 -5.20 -18.43
C ALA A 15 53.29 -5.76 -17.70
N ILE A 16 53.26 -7.07 -17.45
CA ILE A 16 52.20 -7.73 -16.67
C ILE A 16 52.15 -7.19 -15.24
N LEU A 17 53.31 -7.07 -14.57
CA LEU A 17 53.40 -6.51 -13.22
C LEU A 17 52.96 -5.04 -13.17
N CYS A 18 53.31 -4.25 -14.19
CA CYS A 18 52.88 -2.86 -14.32
C CYS A 18 51.36 -2.76 -14.50
N ASN A 19 50.76 -3.59 -15.36
CA ASN A 19 49.32 -3.61 -15.56
C ASN A 19 48.57 -4.04 -14.29
N GLN A 20 49.07 -5.07 -13.58
CA GLN A 20 48.51 -5.47 -12.28
C GLN A 20 48.67 -4.39 -11.18
N ARG A 21 49.75 -3.58 -11.23
CA ARG A 21 49.90 -2.41 -10.35
C ARG A 21 48.91 -1.31 -10.72
N LYS A 22 48.70 -1.03 -12.01
CA LYS A 22 47.70 -0.06 -12.49
C LYS A 22 46.27 -0.45 -12.09
N LEU A 23 45.89 -1.72 -12.30
CA LEU A 23 44.60 -2.26 -11.87
C LEU A 23 44.42 -2.17 -10.35
N ARG A 24 45.46 -2.47 -9.56
CA ARG A 24 45.41 -2.30 -8.09
C ARG A 24 45.26 -0.83 -7.70
N ILE A 25 46.00 0.09 -8.32
CA ILE A 25 45.89 1.53 -8.06
C ILE A 25 44.49 2.03 -8.43
N LEU A 26 43.96 1.61 -9.57
CA LEU A 26 42.61 1.96 -10.02
C LEU A 26 41.55 1.45 -9.03
N ASN A 27 41.65 0.19 -8.58
CA ASN A 27 40.77 -0.36 -7.55
C ASN A 27 40.89 0.40 -6.22
N ILE A 28 42.10 0.78 -5.81
CA ILE A 28 42.31 1.61 -4.60
C ILE A 28 41.64 2.97 -4.76
N ILE A 29 41.72 3.59 -5.94
CA ILE A 29 41.04 4.85 -6.24
C ILE A 29 39.52 4.66 -6.16
N TYR A 30 38.96 3.62 -6.77
CA TYR A 30 37.53 3.32 -6.70
C TYR A 30 37.06 3.06 -5.27
N VAL A 31 37.82 2.28 -4.49
CA VAL A 31 37.50 2.04 -3.07
C VAL A 31 37.56 3.34 -2.27
N ARG A 32 38.58 4.18 -2.47
CA ARG A 32 38.66 5.49 -1.79
C ARG A 32 37.50 6.39 -2.16
N LEU A 33 37.14 6.47 -3.45
CA LEU A 33 35.99 7.23 -3.92
C LEU A 33 34.70 6.74 -3.26
N PHE A 34 34.47 5.43 -3.26
CA PHE A 34 33.29 4.82 -2.63
C PHE A 34 33.23 5.11 -1.12
N ILE A 35 34.35 5.02 -0.40
CA ILE A 35 34.41 5.33 1.02
C ILE A 35 34.14 6.82 1.29
N VAL A 36 34.71 7.72 0.47
CA VAL A 36 34.44 9.17 0.57
C VAL A 36 32.96 9.47 0.32
N LEU A 37 32.35 8.81 -0.67
CA LEU A 37 30.92 8.92 -0.97
C LEU A 37 30.05 8.44 0.21
N LEU A 38 30.34 7.27 0.79
CA LEU A 38 29.65 6.77 1.98
C LEU A 38 29.80 7.73 3.17
N PHE A 39 30.99 8.26 3.39
CA PHE A 39 31.24 9.23 4.45
C PHE A 39 30.45 10.53 4.23
N ALA A 40 30.33 11.00 2.99
CA ALA A 40 29.49 12.16 2.67
C ALA A 40 28.01 11.90 3.01
N PHE A 41 27.47 10.73 2.66
CA PHE A 41 26.10 10.35 3.04
C PHE A 41 25.93 10.18 4.55
N PHE A 42 26.94 9.69 5.26
CA PHE A 42 26.95 9.62 6.72
C PHE A 42 26.86 11.01 7.34
N VAL A 43 27.70 11.96 6.89
CA VAL A 43 27.64 13.35 7.34
C VAL A 43 26.29 13.98 7.02
N LEU A 44 25.77 13.77 5.80
CA LEU A 44 24.44 14.25 5.39
C LEU A 44 23.34 13.72 6.32
N SER A 45 23.45 12.45 6.72
CA SER A 45 22.52 11.80 7.64
C SER A 45 22.56 12.39 9.06
N LEU A 46 23.71 12.87 9.52
CA LEU A 46 23.84 13.51 10.84
C LEU A 46 23.22 14.91 10.90
N ILE A 47 22.99 15.57 9.77
CA ILE A 47 22.38 16.91 9.72
C ILE A 47 20.87 16.79 9.97
N ILE A 48 20.49 16.77 11.25
CA ILE A 48 19.11 16.70 11.74
C ILE A 48 18.14 17.69 11.05
N PRO A 49 18.47 18.98 10.82
CA PRO A 49 17.50 19.92 10.24
C PRO A 49 17.18 19.65 8.77
N LEU A 50 18.01 18.87 8.05
CA LEU A 50 17.77 18.53 6.65
C LEU A 50 16.78 17.36 6.48
N ARG A 51 16.36 16.75 7.59
CA ARG A 51 15.43 15.62 7.60
C ARG A 51 14.00 16.11 7.35
N PRO A 52 13.30 15.61 6.31
CA PRO A 52 11.92 15.96 6.06
C PRO A 52 11.01 15.45 7.19
N LYS A 53 9.91 16.17 7.44
CA LYS A 53 8.89 15.79 8.44
C LYS A 53 7.62 15.22 7.81
N TYR A 54 7.40 15.51 6.52
CA TYR A 54 6.24 15.08 5.76
C TYR A 54 6.71 14.50 4.42
N SER A 55 6.08 13.41 3.98
CA SER A 55 6.32 12.81 2.66
C SER A 55 5.16 13.19 1.78
N GLU A 56 5.43 14.00 0.75
CA GLU A 56 4.45 14.32 -0.29
C GLU A 56 4.10 13.08 -1.13
N SER A 57 5.04 12.16 -1.28
CA SER A 57 4.83 10.94 -2.08
C SER A 57 3.92 9.93 -1.38
N GLU A 58 4.05 9.77 -0.06
CA GLU A 58 3.22 8.87 0.74
C GLU A 58 2.03 9.56 1.44
N LYS A 59 1.90 10.89 1.29
CA LYS A 59 0.88 11.73 1.96
C LYS A 59 0.75 11.49 3.47
N ARG A 60 1.87 11.25 4.16
CA ARG A 60 1.89 11.01 5.62
C ARG A 60 2.99 11.79 6.33
N GLU A 61 2.77 12.02 7.63
CA GLU A 61 3.85 12.42 8.53
C GLU A 61 4.87 11.29 8.64
N LEU A 62 6.16 11.64 8.57
CA LEU A 62 7.23 10.69 8.81
C LEU A 62 7.31 10.35 10.29
N ALA A 63 7.95 9.21 10.57
CA ALA A 63 8.23 8.76 11.92
C ALA A 63 8.86 9.89 12.75
N LYS A 64 8.40 10.02 14.00
CA LYS A 64 8.94 10.96 14.98
C LYS A 64 10.06 10.28 15.77
N PHE A 65 11.03 11.07 16.23
CA PHE A 65 12.12 10.52 17.03
C PHE A 65 11.57 9.87 18.31
N PRO A 66 11.95 8.61 18.63
CA PRO A 66 11.38 7.88 19.75
C PRO A 66 11.76 8.51 21.09
N LYS A 67 10.80 8.56 22.03
CA LYS A 67 11.06 9.03 23.38
C LYS A 67 11.84 7.96 24.16
N PHE A 68 12.95 8.34 24.78
CA PHE A 68 13.72 7.44 25.61
C PHE A 68 12.94 7.03 26.86
N THR A 69 12.87 5.72 27.12
CA THR A 69 12.31 5.15 28.35
C THR A 69 13.09 3.88 28.69
N ILE A 70 13.33 3.65 29.98
CA ILE A 70 14.13 2.49 30.46
C ILE A 70 13.49 1.16 30.02
N SER A 71 12.16 1.05 30.11
CA SER A 71 11.42 -0.13 29.63
C SER A 71 11.57 -0.34 28.11
N ALA A 72 11.54 0.74 27.31
CA ALA A 72 11.73 0.66 25.86
C ALA A 72 13.17 0.33 25.46
N PHE A 73 14.14 0.73 26.27
CA PHE A 73 15.55 0.41 26.07
C PHE A 73 15.83 -1.09 26.24
N PHE A 74 15.40 -1.68 27.36
CA PHE A 74 15.60 -3.11 27.62
C PHE A 74 14.74 -4.02 26.74
N SER A 75 13.58 -3.54 26.28
CA SER A 75 12.73 -4.30 25.34
C SER A 75 13.15 -4.18 23.88
N GLY A 76 14.18 -3.39 23.55
CA GLY A 76 14.63 -3.17 22.18
C GLY A 76 13.75 -2.22 21.36
N LYS A 77 12.54 -1.89 21.82
CA LYS A 77 11.59 -0.98 21.12
C LYS A 77 12.19 0.40 20.85
N TYR A 78 13.06 0.90 21.74
CA TYR A 78 13.74 2.17 21.53
C TYR A 78 14.66 2.12 20.29
N PHE A 79 15.43 1.04 20.13
CA PHE A 79 16.31 0.86 18.98
C PHE A 79 15.53 0.59 17.69
N SER A 80 14.43 -0.18 17.76
CA SER A 80 13.52 -0.35 16.62
C SER A 80 12.93 0.98 16.17
N GLY A 81 12.51 1.82 17.12
CA GLY A 81 12.01 3.16 16.83
C GLY A 81 13.07 4.08 16.22
N ILE A 82 14.33 3.97 16.64
CA ILE A 82 15.45 4.71 16.03
C ILE A 82 15.66 4.23 14.59
N ASN A 83 15.64 2.92 14.35
CA ASN A 83 15.84 2.36 13.02
C ASN A 83 14.71 2.75 12.05
N GLU A 84 13.47 2.70 12.51
CA GLU A 84 12.29 3.16 11.78
C GLU A 84 12.40 4.65 11.45
N TRP A 85 12.64 5.49 12.47
CA TRP A 85 12.85 6.92 12.30
C TRP A 85 13.99 7.23 11.33
N TYR A 86 15.11 6.52 11.45
CA TYR A 86 16.29 6.75 10.63
C TYR A 86 16.03 6.41 9.15
N SER A 87 15.38 5.28 8.89
CA SER A 87 15.03 4.82 7.54
C SER A 87 13.99 5.71 6.90
N ASP A 88 13.04 6.22 7.70
CA ASP A 88 11.94 7.02 7.21
C ASP A 88 12.34 8.49 6.96
N THR A 89 13.22 9.05 7.77
CA THR A 89 13.61 10.48 7.70
C THR A 89 14.94 10.75 7.00
N PHE A 90 15.48 9.78 6.26
CA PHE A 90 16.74 9.96 5.55
C PHE A 90 16.63 11.10 4.50
N PRO A 91 17.56 12.07 4.47
CA PRO A 91 17.57 13.10 3.43
C PRO A 91 17.67 12.45 2.04
N LEU A 92 16.85 12.88 1.08
CA LEU A 92 16.76 12.30 -0.27
C LEU A 92 16.17 10.88 -0.36
N ARG A 93 15.56 10.34 0.72
CA ARG A 93 14.91 9.01 0.69
C ARG A 93 14.00 8.84 -0.52
N ASP A 94 13.06 9.77 -0.72
CA ASP A 94 12.07 9.68 -1.79
C ASP A 94 12.71 9.76 -3.19
N THR A 95 13.79 10.54 -3.33
CA THR A 95 14.57 10.59 -4.58
C THR A 95 15.25 9.25 -4.86
N PHE A 96 15.87 8.61 -3.85
CA PHE A 96 16.49 7.29 -4.00
C PHE A 96 15.47 6.21 -4.30
N THR A 97 14.32 6.21 -3.61
CA THR A 97 13.24 5.26 -3.87
C THR A 97 12.70 5.42 -5.28
N ASN A 98 12.47 6.65 -5.76
CA ASN A 98 12.02 6.91 -7.13
C ASN A 98 13.06 6.49 -8.17
N LEU A 99 14.34 6.79 -7.95
CA LEU A 99 15.41 6.39 -8.85
C LEU A 99 15.54 4.86 -8.89
N ASN A 100 15.48 4.20 -7.74
CA ASN A 100 15.49 2.74 -7.65
C ASN A 100 14.31 2.11 -8.40
N ALA A 101 13.10 2.68 -8.26
CA ALA A 101 11.92 2.24 -9.00
C ALA A 101 12.13 2.38 -10.52
N ARG A 102 12.62 3.53 -11.00
CA ARG A 102 12.93 3.76 -12.42
C ARG A 102 13.96 2.79 -12.97
N LEU A 103 15.05 2.53 -12.22
CA LEU A 103 16.06 1.55 -12.62
C LEU A 103 15.46 0.15 -12.67
N THR A 104 14.70 -0.25 -11.65
CA THR A 104 14.06 -1.57 -11.59
C THR A 104 13.06 -1.78 -12.72
N GLY A 105 12.28 -0.75 -13.06
CA GLY A 105 11.40 -0.74 -14.22
C GLY A 105 12.17 -0.93 -15.54
N LEU A 106 13.32 -0.27 -15.70
CA LEU A 106 14.16 -0.44 -16.89
C LEU A 106 14.77 -1.85 -17.00
N TYR A 107 15.06 -2.50 -15.86
CA TYR A 107 15.49 -3.90 -15.82
C TYR A 107 14.36 -4.91 -16.12
N GLY A 108 13.13 -4.45 -16.36
CA GLY A 108 11.99 -5.27 -16.76
C GLY A 108 11.45 -6.21 -15.69
N LYS A 109 11.89 -6.08 -14.44
CA LYS A 109 11.42 -6.92 -13.32
C LYS A 109 10.22 -6.27 -12.65
N THR A 110 9.08 -6.23 -13.33
CA THR A 110 7.80 -5.87 -12.71
C THR A 110 7.24 -7.10 -12.02
N LYS A 111 7.55 -7.26 -10.73
CA LYS A 111 7.03 -8.37 -9.93
C LYS A 111 5.55 -8.09 -9.62
N VAL A 112 4.66 -8.96 -10.07
CA VAL A 112 3.27 -8.97 -9.60
C VAL A 112 3.29 -9.30 -8.11
N GLN A 113 2.73 -8.40 -7.30
CA GLN A 113 2.71 -8.53 -5.85
C GLN A 113 1.30 -8.24 -5.34
N ILE A 114 0.88 -9.00 -4.33
CA ILE A 114 -0.39 -8.78 -3.64
C ILE A 114 -0.02 -8.26 -2.25
N HIS A 115 -0.43 -7.04 -1.93
CA HIS A 115 -0.20 -6.42 -0.64
C HIS A 115 -1.51 -6.36 0.14
N GLY A 116 -1.53 -6.87 1.37
CA GLY A 116 -2.72 -6.94 2.22
C GLY A 116 -3.25 -8.37 2.37
N THR A 117 -4.22 -8.54 3.26
CA THR A 117 -4.87 -9.83 3.49
C THR A 117 -5.91 -10.05 2.39
N VAL A 118 -5.72 -11.10 1.58
CA VAL A 118 -6.71 -11.54 0.60
C VAL A 118 -7.47 -12.73 1.15
N GLU A 119 -8.76 -12.57 1.36
CA GLU A 119 -9.69 -13.67 1.59
C GLU A 119 -10.22 -14.18 0.26
N LYS A 120 -10.54 -15.48 0.16
CA LYS A 120 -11.12 -16.04 -1.06
C LYS A 120 -12.55 -15.49 -1.24
N GLY A 121 -12.86 -14.98 -2.43
CA GLY A 121 -14.21 -14.51 -2.75
C GLY A 121 -15.23 -15.64 -2.78
N ASP A 122 -16.48 -15.29 -2.52
CA ASP A 122 -17.65 -16.16 -2.60
C ASP A 122 -18.01 -16.48 -4.06
N ASP A 123 -18.82 -17.52 -4.25
CA ASP A 123 -19.38 -17.86 -5.55
C ASP A 123 -20.43 -16.81 -5.98
N ILE A 124 -20.27 -16.29 -7.19
CA ILE A 124 -21.20 -15.34 -7.80
C ILE A 124 -22.48 -16.10 -8.21
N PRO A 125 -23.68 -15.72 -7.71
CA PRO A 125 -24.93 -16.33 -8.13
C PRO A 125 -25.15 -16.15 -9.64
N GLU A 126 -25.61 -17.20 -10.32
CA GLU A 126 -26.10 -17.06 -11.70
C GLU A 126 -27.39 -16.23 -11.68
N ALA A 127 -27.48 -15.21 -12.53
CA ALA A 127 -28.69 -14.43 -12.71
C ALA A 127 -29.81 -15.34 -13.23
N SER A 128 -30.71 -15.77 -12.36
CA SER A 128 -31.99 -16.34 -12.80
C SER A 128 -32.83 -15.18 -13.34
N ASN A 129 -33.16 -15.22 -14.62
CA ASN A 129 -34.16 -14.33 -15.22
C ASN A 129 -35.53 -14.56 -14.57
N THR A 130 -35.80 -13.91 -13.43
CA THR A 130 -37.15 -13.83 -12.87
C THR A 130 -37.43 -12.38 -12.49
N ALA A 131 -37.61 -11.56 -13.51
CA ALA A 131 -38.48 -10.39 -13.42
C ALA A 131 -39.90 -10.85 -13.76
N SER A 132 -40.73 -11.05 -12.75
CA SER A 132 -42.19 -10.91 -12.82
C SER A 132 -42.72 -10.95 -11.41
N GLY A 133 -43.34 -9.84 -11.00
CA GLY A 133 -43.92 -9.70 -9.68
C GLY A 133 -45.12 -10.60 -9.48
N GLU A 134 -45.36 -10.95 -8.22
CA GLU A 134 -46.70 -11.20 -7.71
C GLU A 134 -46.73 -10.74 -6.25
N ASP A 135 -47.60 -9.76 -6.04
CA ASP A 135 -47.98 -9.18 -4.76
C ASP A 135 -48.80 -10.22 -3.97
N SER A 136 -48.47 -10.41 -2.70
CA SER A 136 -49.40 -10.99 -1.73
C SER A 136 -49.09 -10.46 -0.34
N SER A 137 -49.72 -9.32 -0.09
CA SER A 137 -50.12 -8.87 1.24
C SER A 137 -50.80 -9.99 2.03
N ALA A 138 -50.29 -10.27 3.23
CA ALA A 138 -51.07 -10.85 4.32
C ALA A 138 -50.51 -10.35 5.66
N ALA A 139 -51.07 -9.24 6.12
CA ALA A 139 -50.96 -8.82 7.52
C ALA A 139 -51.85 -9.72 8.38
N SER A 140 -51.31 -10.24 9.48
CA SER A 140 -52.12 -10.61 10.65
C SER A 140 -51.28 -10.46 11.92
N SER A 141 -51.85 -9.71 12.85
CA SER A 141 -51.36 -9.23 14.14
C SER A 141 -51.66 -10.18 15.30
N ALA A 142 -51.04 -9.88 16.46
CA ALA A 142 -51.28 -10.38 17.84
C ALA A 142 -50.34 -11.53 18.27
N GLU A 143 -49.68 -11.55 19.44
CA GLU A 143 -49.58 -10.63 20.58
C GLU A 143 -48.42 -11.11 21.49
N SER A 144 -47.93 -10.16 22.28
CA SER A 144 -46.92 -10.19 23.35
C SER A 144 -46.67 -11.49 24.12
N ASN A 145 -45.40 -11.75 24.46
CA ASN A 145 -45.05 -11.82 25.88
C ASN A 145 -43.65 -11.30 26.21
N SER A 146 -43.63 -10.62 27.35
CA SER A 146 -42.60 -9.78 27.95
C SER A 146 -41.39 -10.55 28.48
N SER A 147 -40.20 -9.95 28.41
CA SER A 147 -39.20 -9.90 29.50
C SER A 147 -38.06 -8.93 29.14
N GLU A 148 -37.90 -7.88 29.94
CA GLU A 148 -36.91 -6.79 29.88
C GLU A 148 -36.65 -6.34 31.36
N PRO A 149 -35.65 -5.51 31.79
CA PRO A 149 -34.24 -5.18 31.41
C PRO A 149 -33.32 -5.28 32.69
N PRO A 150 -32.19 -4.52 32.89
CA PRO A 150 -32.12 -3.03 32.99
C PRO A 150 -30.88 -2.31 32.38
N GLN A 151 -31.16 -1.11 31.84
CA GLN A 151 -30.53 0.23 32.08
C GLN A 151 -29.04 0.48 31.77
N SER A 152 -28.57 1.70 31.40
CA SER A 152 -29.16 3.04 31.52
C SER A 152 -28.53 4.05 30.53
N SER A 153 -29.38 4.96 30.04
CA SER A 153 -29.22 6.42 29.83
C SER A 153 -27.90 7.09 30.28
N GLU A 154 -27.39 8.15 29.62
CA GLU A 154 -27.93 9.52 29.69
C GLU A 154 -27.38 10.47 28.59
N THR A 155 -28.25 11.37 28.12
CA THR A 155 -27.95 12.74 27.66
C THR A 155 -28.98 13.63 28.38
N PRO A 156 -28.71 14.89 28.79
CA PRO A 156 -28.94 16.02 27.85
C PRO A 156 -28.21 17.38 28.13
N SER A 157 -28.15 18.19 27.05
CA SER A 157 -28.37 19.66 26.94
C SER A 157 -27.27 20.73 27.13
N ALA A 158 -27.06 21.46 26.02
CA ALA A 158 -27.21 22.92 25.77
C ALA A 158 -26.05 23.96 25.94
N ASP A 159 -25.73 24.60 24.79
CA ASP A 159 -25.29 25.98 24.43
C ASP A 159 -24.12 26.72 25.14
N THR A 160 -23.02 27.03 24.43
CA THR A 160 -22.76 28.24 23.60
C THR A 160 -21.31 28.20 23.01
N PRO A 161 -20.89 29.03 22.03
CA PRO A 161 -20.05 28.60 20.90
C PRO A 161 -18.59 29.06 21.00
N SER A 162 -17.65 28.27 20.49
CA SER A 162 -16.27 28.72 20.27
C SER A 162 -15.63 28.03 19.07
N LYS A 163 -15.47 28.83 18.01
CA LYS A 163 -14.41 28.82 16.98
C LYS A 163 -14.13 27.48 16.25
N PRO A 164 -14.25 27.41 14.90
CA PRO A 164 -13.92 26.21 14.15
C PRO A 164 -12.49 25.75 14.41
N ALA A 165 -12.36 24.66 15.15
CA ALA A 165 -11.12 23.92 15.30
C ALA A 165 -10.86 23.16 13.99
N GLU A 166 -9.58 23.12 13.64
CA GLU A 166 -9.00 22.44 12.49
C GLU A 166 -9.59 21.04 12.27
N GLN A 167 -9.86 20.76 11.00
CA GLN A 167 -10.33 19.48 10.50
C GLN A 167 -9.49 18.34 11.10
N PRO A 168 -10.08 17.40 11.86
CA PRO A 168 -9.32 16.30 12.43
C PRO A 168 -8.78 15.43 11.30
N ALA A 169 -7.54 14.97 11.53
CA ALA A 169 -6.74 14.09 10.70
C ALA A 169 -7.57 13.14 9.83
N GLN A 170 -7.23 13.09 8.55
CA GLN A 170 -7.73 12.10 7.60
C GLN A 170 -7.77 10.74 8.29
N THR A 171 -8.97 10.19 8.43
CA THR A 171 -9.19 8.81 8.83
C THR A 171 -8.28 7.94 7.98
N THR A 172 -7.36 7.21 8.61
CA THR A 172 -6.58 6.18 7.96
C THR A 172 -7.58 5.19 7.37
N GLN A 173 -7.88 5.31 6.08
CA GLN A 173 -8.72 4.33 5.43
C GLN A 173 -7.97 3.01 5.52
N THR A 174 -8.63 1.98 6.03
CA THR A 174 -8.07 0.63 5.94
C THR A 174 -8.09 0.29 4.46
N LEU A 175 -6.94 0.45 3.80
CA LEU A 175 -6.81 0.02 2.42
C LEU A 175 -7.04 -1.50 2.39
N GLY A 176 -7.96 -1.94 1.54
CA GLY A 176 -8.10 -3.33 1.18
C GLY A 176 -6.83 -3.87 0.53
N ALA A 177 -6.83 -5.16 0.17
CA ALA A 177 -5.70 -5.70 -0.55
C ALA A 177 -5.46 -4.95 -1.87
N LEU A 178 -4.20 -4.85 -2.28
CA LEU A 178 -3.75 -4.21 -3.51
C LEU A 178 -3.05 -5.22 -4.40
N LEU A 179 -3.44 -5.25 -5.67
CA LEU A 179 -2.67 -5.89 -6.73
C LEU A 179 -1.67 -4.88 -7.29
N ILE A 180 -0.38 -5.12 -7.12
CA ILE A 180 0.69 -4.28 -7.65
C ILE A 180 1.29 -4.98 -8.86
N ASN A 181 1.25 -4.30 -10.02
CA ASN A 181 1.91 -4.73 -11.25
C ASN A 181 2.82 -3.61 -11.75
N GLY A 182 4.13 -3.76 -11.50
CA GLY A 182 5.12 -2.73 -11.82
C GLY A 182 4.85 -1.44 -11.05
N ASP A 183 4.68 -0.34 -11.78
CA ASP A 183 4.41 1.00 -11.21
C ASP A 183 2.91 1.28 -11.02
N THR A 184 2.03 0.30 -11.26
CA THR A 184 0.58 0.46 -11.10
C THR A 184 0.05 -0.42 -9.98
N ALA A 185 -0.76 0.16 -9.10
CA ALA A 185 -1.50 -0.55 -8.06
C ALA A 185 -3.01 -0.50 -8.38
N TYR A 186 -3.67 -1.65 -8.27
CA TYR A 186 -5.10 -1.82 -8.44
C TYR A 186 -5.70 -2.25 -7.10
N GLU A 187 -6.90 -1.77 -6.80
CA GLU A 187 -7.68 -2.28 -5.68
C GLU A 187 -8.07 -3.73 -5.95
N TYR A 188 -7.69 -4.63 -5.04
CA TYR A 188 -7.93 -6.07 -5.21
C TYR A 188 -9.41 -6.36 -5.06
N TYR A 189 -9.99 -7.05 -6.04
CA TYR A 189 -11.40 -7.39 -6.04
C TYR A 189 -11.63 -8.85 -5.61
N ASN A 190 -12.60 -9.05 -4.71
CA ASN A 190 -13.24 -10.33 -4.46
C ASN A 190 -14.72 -10.11 -4.19
N PHE A 191 -15.54 -11.00 -4.71
CA PHE A 191 -16.98 -10.98 -4.48
C PHE A 191 -17.29 -11.45 -3.06
N VAL A 192 -18.14 -10.73 -2.35
CA VAL A 192 -18.62 -11.10 -1.01
C VAL A 192 -20.15 -11.07 -1.05
N ARG A 193 -20.77 -12.24 -0.97
CA ARG A 193 -22.22 -12.39 -1.20
C ARG A 193 -23.02 -11.62 -0.15
N SER A 194 -22.64 -11.72 1.12
CA SER A 194 -23.37 -11.06 2.21
C SER A 194 -23.40 -9.53 2.06
N THR A 195 -22.33 -8.93 1.54
CA THR A 195 -22.26 -7.50 1.23
C THR A 195 -23.16 -7.14 0.06
N ALA A 196 -23.17 -7.95 -1.00
CA ALA A 196 -24.05 -7.76 -2.15
C ALA A 196 -25.53 -7.87 -1.75
N ASP A 197 -25.91 -8.90 -0.99
CA ASP A 197 -27.28 -9.10 -0.52
C ASP A 197 -27.77 -7.93 0.36
N SER A 198 -26.90 -7.46 1.26
CA SER A 198 -27.21 -6.31 2.14
C SER A 198 -27.40 -5.02 1.33
N TYR A 199 -26.57 -4.81 0.30
CA TYR A 199 -26.68 -3.69 -0.62
C TYR A 199 -28.00 -3.73 -1.40
N THR A 200 -28.32 -4.86 -2.02
CA THR A 200 -29.56 -5.06 -2.77
C THR A 200 -30.79 -4.86 -1.88
N ALA A 201 -30.78 -5.38 -0.65
CA ALA A 201 -31.87 -5.17 0.31
C ALA A 201 -32.08 -3.68 0.63
N ALA A 202 -31.00 -2.91 0.78
CA ALA A 202 -31.07 -1.48 1.05
C ALA A 202 -31.66 -0.69 -0.13
N ILE A 203 -31.23 -0.97 -1.37
CA ILE A 203 -31.76 -0.33 -2.58
C ILE A 203 -33.24 -0.69 -2.79
N ASN A 204 -33.60 -1.96 -2.64
CA ASN A 204 -35.00 -2.40 -2.76
C ASN A 204 -35.89 -1.75 -1.70
N ARG A 205 -35.40 -1.61 -0.47
CA ARG A 205 -36.12 -0.89 0.60
C ARG A 205 -36.29 0.58 0.26
N ALA A 206 -35.26 1.24 -0.28
CA ALA A 206 -35.36 2.64 -0.71
C ALA A 206 -36.40 2.80 -1.83
N ALA A 207 -36.42 1.90 -2.82
CA ALA A 207 -37.41 1.89 -3.89
C ALA A 207 -38.84 1.74 -3.35
N GLN A 208 -39.07 0.86 -2.38
CA GLN A 208 -40.38 0.69 -1.75
C GLN A 208 -40.84 1.95 -1.00
N LEU A 209 -39.95 2.59 -0.23
CA LEU A 209 -40.30 3.78 0.55
C LEU A 209 -40.59 5.02 -0.32
N LEU A 210 -40.01 5.06 -1.51
CA LEU A 210 -40.14 6.14 -2.47
C LEU A 210 -41.14 5.84 -3.59
N SER A 211 -41.89 4.73 -3.48
CA SER A 211 -42.95 4.40 -4.43
C SER A 211 -43.88 5.60 -4.60
N ASP A 212 -44.20 5.92 -5.86
CA ASP A 212 -45.06 7.04 -6.27
C ASP A 212 -44.53 8.46 -5.99
N LYS A 213 -43.31 8.59 -5.45
CA LYS A 213 -42.68 9.90 -5.16
C LYS A 213 -41.47 10.17 -6.04
N ALA A 214 -40.64 9.15 -6.27
CA ALA A 214 -39.42 9.28 -7.06
C ALA A 214 -39.03 7.93 -7.68
N ALA A 215 -38.39 7.99 -8.84
CA ALA A 215 -37.72 6.84 -9.42
C ALA A 215 -36.36 6.64 -8.73
N VAL A 216 -36.07 5.40 -8.32
CA VAL A 216 -34.77 5.01 -7.77
C VAL A 216 -33.96 4.35 -8.87
N TYR A 217 -32.76 4.86 -9.12
CA TYR A 217 -31.79 4.29 -10.06
C TYR A 217 -30.54 3.89 -9.29
N ASP A 218 -29.95 2.77 -9.69
CA ASP A 218 -28.69 2.26 -9.16
C ASP A 218 -27.70 2.06 -10.31
N MET A 219 -26.42 2.35 -10.05
CA MET A 219 -25.33 2.19 -11.01
C MET A 219 -24.13 1.61 -10.28
N ILE A 220 -23.85 0.32 -10.52
CA ILE A 220 -22.66 -0.35 -10.02
C ILE A 220 -21.51 -0.03 -10.96
N VAL A 221 -20.42 0.53 -10.41
CA VAL A 221 -19.22 0.91 -11.16
C VAL A 221 -18.09 -0.08 -10.85
N PRO A 222 -17.44 -0.68 -11.87
CA PRO A 222 -16.32 -1.57 -11.64
C PRO A 222 -15.11 -0.84 -11.05
N THR A 223 -14.24 -1.60 -10.38
CA THR A 223 -12.98 -1.05 -9.84
C THR A 223 -11.94 -0.90 -10.95
N SER A 224 -10.85 -0.17 -10.67
CA SER A 224 -9.75 -0.03 -11.63
C SER A 224 -9.19 -1.38 -12.08
N MET A 225 -9.20 -2.38 -11.20
CA MET A 225 -8.75 -3.74 -11.53
C MET A 225 -9.58 -4.37 -12.66
N GLY A 226 -10.92 -4.30 -12.61
CA GLY A 226 -11.77 -4.90 -13.64
C GLY A 226 -11.76 -4.17 -14.98
N ILE A 227 -11.30 -2.91 -15.02
CA ILE A 227 -11.30 -2.08 -16.24
C ILE A 227 -9.92 -2.05 -16.90
N THR A 228 -8.85 -1.86 -16.12
CA THR A 228 -7.53 -1.50 -16.65
C THR A 228 -6.41 -2.48 -16.31
N ALA A 229 -6.61 -3.43 -15.40
CA ALA A 229 -5.58 -4.41 -15.10
C ALA A 229 -5.39 -5.39 -16.28
N PRO A 230 -4.15 -5.77 -16.62
CA PRO A 230 -3.89 -6.75 -17.68
C PRO A 230 -4.56 -8.10 -17.38
N GLU A 231 -5.31 -8.64 -18.35
CA GLU A 231 -6.08 -9.88 -18.17
C GLU A 231 -5.22 -11.09 -17.80
N ASP A 232 -3.98 -11.15 -18.31
CA ASP A 232 -3.03 -12.21 -18.02
C ASP A 232 -2.62 -12.22 -16.53
N VAL A 233 -2.51 -11.04 -15.92
CA VAL A 233 -2.24 -10.87 -14.49
C VAL A 233 -3.47 -11.25 -13.67
N VAL A 234 -4.65 -10.78 -14.07
CA VAL A 234 -5.93 -11.05 -13.36
C VAL A 234 -6.27 -12.54 -13.38
N LYS A 235 -6.08 -13.23 -14.51
CA LYS A 235 -6.32 -14.68 -14.65
C LYS A 235 -5.34 -15.53 -13.82
N GLY A 236 -4.16 -14.98 -13.49
CA GLY A 236 -3.11 -15.68 -12.74
C GLY A 236 -3.24 -15.59 -11.22
N ILE A 237 -4.24 -14.89 -10.69
CA ILE A 237 -4.42 -14.63 -9.26
C ILE A 237 -5.80 -15.08 -8.76
N ASN A 238 -5.94 -15.24 -7.45
CA ASN A 238 -7.16 -15.74 -6.81
C ASN A 238 -8.17 -14.60 -6.59
N THR A 239 -8.82 -14.17 -7.67
CA THR A 239 -9.79 -13.05 -7.69
C THR A 239 -11.12 -13.49 -8.29
N SER A 240 -12.23 -12.91 -7.83
CA SER A 240 -13.56 -13.14 -8.41
C SER A 240 -13.72 -12.42 -9.76
N ASP A 241 -14.59 -12.93 -10.63
CA ASP A 241 -14.94 -12.30 -11.90
C ASP A 241 -15.86 -11.09 -11.66
N GLN A 242 -15.29 -9.88 -11.67
CA GLN A 242 -16.05 -8.65 -11.44
C GLN A 242 -17.07 -8.37 -12.54
N ASN A 243 -16.81 -8.78 -13.78
CA ASN A 243 -17.74 -8.55 -14.88
C ASN A 243 -19.02 -9.37 -14.67
N LYS A 244 -18.85 -10.64 -14.28
CA LYS A 244 -19.97 -11.53 -13.92
C LYS A 244 -20.72 -11.06 -12.66
N ALA A 245 -20.06 -10.38 -11.74
CA ALA A 245 -20.72 -9.89 -10.53
C ALA A 245 -21.60 -8.65 -10.78
N ILE A 246 -21.36 -7.91 -11.86
CA ILE A 246 -22.05 -6.66 -12.20
C ILE A 246 -23.19 -6.91 -13.20
N ASN A 247 -23.04 -7.89 -14.11
CA ASN A 247 -23.96 -8.18 -15.20
C ASN A 247 -24.71 -9.51 -15.01
#